data_AF-A0A7J9SVL5-F1
#
_entry.id   AF-A0A7J9SVL5-F1
#
_cell.length_a   1.000
_cell.length_b   1.000
_cell.length_c   1.000
_cell.angle_alpha   90.00
_cell.angle_beta   90.00
_cell.angle_gamma   90.00
#
_symmetry.space_group_name_H-M   'P 1'
#
loop_
_entity.id
_entity.type
_entity.pdbx_description
1 polymer ?
#
loop_
_entity_poly.entity_id
_entity_poly.type
_entity_poly.pdbx_seq_one_letter_code
_entity_poly.pdbx_strand_id
1 'polypeptide(L)'
;MDIIQAIILGIIQGIFEWLPISSEGQSMLILLNAFKMNVDEAISVAIFLHVGTSLAVIIKFKEEFRSILSGADRELTRIIVVSTACTGLTGLPLYFILKSTFSGGTAATVLIGVMLILTGIILGLNKQSGHKTID
;
A
#
# COMPACT_ATOMS: atom_id res chain seq x y z
N MET A 1 13.18 2.44 17.94
CA MET A 1 12.77 1.05 17.67
C MET A 1 13.98 0.14 17.84
N ASP A 2 13.81 -0.99 18.52
CA ASP A 2 14.86 -2.00 18.64
C ASP A 2 15.08 -2.75 17.31
N ILE A 3 16.27 -3.35 17.11
CA ILE A 3 16.58 -4.05 15.86
C ILE A 3 15.68 -5.28 15.64
N ILE A 4 15.29 -5.97 16.71
CA ILE A 4 14.39 -7.13 16.62
C ILE A 4 13.00 -6.65 16.18
N GLN A 5 12.52 -5.53 16.75
CA GLN A 5 11.26 -4.91 16.34
C GLN A 5 11.29 -4.49 14.87
N ALA A 6 12.41 -3.91 14.40
CA ALA A 6 12.59 -3.52 13.01
C ALA A 6 12.54 -4.72 12.05
N ILE A 7 13.20 -5.82 12.41
CA ILE A 7 13.20 -7.07 11.62
C ILE A 7 11.79 -7.65 11.55
N ILE A 8 11.10 -7.76 12.69
CA ILE A 8 9.73 -8.28 12.76
C ILE A 8 8.80 -7.43 11.90
N LEU A 9 8.87 -6.12 12.04
CA LEU A 9 8.03 -5.19 11.28
C LEU A 9 8.33 -5.25 9.78
N GLY A 10 9.60 -5.36 9.39
CA GLY A 10 10.02 -5.54 8.00
C GLY A 10 9.46 -6.83 7.38
N ILE A 11 9.50 -7.94 8.11
CA ILE A 11 8.89 -9.20 7.68
C ILE A 11 7.38 -9.04 7.53
N ILE A 12 6.71 -8.44 8.51
CA ILE A 12 5.27 -8.25 8.50
C ILE A 12 4.85 -7.36 7.32
N GLN A 13 5.46 -6.19 7.14
CA GLN A 13 5.19 -5.33 5.98
C GLN A 13 5.47 -6.08 4.68
N GLY A 14 6.59 -6.79 4.60
CA GLY A 14 6.98 -7.57 3.43
C GLY A 14 5.97 -8.65 3.05
N ILE A 15 5.18 -9.15 3.99
CA ILE A 15 4.06 -10.08 3.73
C ILE A 15 2.78 -9.30 3.39
N PHE A 16 2.45 -8.30 4.22
CA PHE A 16 1.17 -7.59 4.16
C PHE A 16 1.03 -6.70 2.92
N GLU A 17 2.12 -6.19 2.35
CA GLU A 17 2.11 -5.40 1.12
C GLU A 17 1.42 -6.12 -0.05
N TRP A 18 1.57 -7.44 -0.12
CA TRP A 18 1.05 -8.26 -1.21
C TRP A 18 -0.34 -8.82 -0.93
N LEU A 19 -0.85 -8.58 0.28
CA LEU A 19 -2.19 -8.97 0.69
C LEU A 19 -3.13 -7.77 0.59
N PRO A 20 -4.36 -7.94 0.09
CA PRO A 20 -5.31 -6.84 -0.04
C PRO A 20 -6.00 -6.54 1.30
N ILE A 21 -5.22 -6.20 2.32
CA ILE A 21 -5.66 -5.97 3.72
C ILE A 21 -5.22 -4.61 4.29
N SER A 22 -4.74 -3.71 3.43
CA SER A 22 -4.11 -2.42 3.77
C SER A 22 -2.88 -2.57 4.67
N SER A 23 -1.71 -2.74 4.05
CA SER A 23 -0.43 -2.89 4.74
C SER A 23 -0.13 -1.71 5.68
N GLU A 24 -0.40 -0.47 5.23
CA GLU A 24 -0.21 0.74 6.03
C GLU A 24 -1.05 0.74 7.32
N GLY A 25 -2.32 0.33 7.25
CA GLY A 25 -3.19 0.20 8.41
C GLY A 25 -2.67 -0.82 9.43
N GLN A 26 -2.23 -1.99 8.95
CA GLN A 26 -1.66 -3.03 9.82
C GLN A 26 -0.36 -2.58 10.49
N SER A 27 0.55 -1.96 9.72
CA SER A 27 1.83 -1.47 10.25
C SER A 27 1.62 -0.36 11.27
N MET A 28 0.69 0.56 11.04
CA MET A 28 0.32 1.59 12.03
C MET A 28 -0.26 0.98 13.30
N LEU A 29 -1.12 -0.03 13.21
CA LEU A 29 -1.67 -0.71 14.39
C LEU A 29 -0.57 -1.35 15.24
N ILE A 30 0.40 -2.02 14.61
CA ILE A 30 1.54 -2.65 15.30
C ILE A 30 2.42 -1.58 15.95
N LEU A 31 2.78 -0.54 15.21
CA LEU A 31 3.65 0.55 15.69
C LEU A 31 3.06 1.27 16.92
N LEU A 32 1.76 1.59 16.88
CA LEU A 32 1.08 2.31 17.96
C LEU A 32 0.74 1.39 19.15
N ASN A 33 0.23 0.18 18.90
CA ASN A 33 -0.31 -0.66 19.97
C ASN A 33 0.71 -1.64 20.54
N ALA A 34 1.55 -2.26 19.71
CA ALA A 34 2.55 -3.22 20.16
C ALA A 34 3.86 -2.53 20.54
N PHE A 35 4.35 -1.61 19.70
CA PHE A 35 5.63 -0.93 19.93
C PHE A 35 5.51 0.41 20.67
N LYS A 36 4.28 0.86 20.95
CA LYS A 36 3.98 2.07 21.74
C LYS A 36 4.66 3.33 21.21
N MET A 37 4.84 3.42 19.89
CA MET A 37 5.41 4.61 19.25
C MET A 37 4.39 5.74 19.20
N ASN A 38 4.89 6.98 19.20
CA ASN A 38 4.06 8.15 18.93
C ASN A 38 3.63 8.17 17.46
N VAL A 39 2.54 8.86 17.16
CA VAL A 39 1.93 8.89 15.82
C VAL A 39 2.91 9.38 14.76
N ASP A 40 3.65 10.46 15.02
CA ASP A 40 4.57 11.05 14.04
C ASP A 40 5.73 10.11 13.69
N GLU A 41 6.27 9.41 14.69
CA GLU A 41 7.34 8.42 14.49
C GLU A 41 6.80 7.19 13.75
N ALA A 42 5.59 6.72 14.12
CA ALA A 42 4.96 5.58 13.47
C ALA A 42 4.70 5.84 11.98
N ILE A 43 4.18 7.02 11.63
CA ILE A 43 3.98 7.43 10.24
C ILE A 43 5.31 7.44 9.49
N SER A 44 6.35 8.01 10.09
CA SER A 44 7.68 8.08 9.47
C SER A 44 8.26 6.69 9.18
N VAL A 45 8.13 5.75 10.12
CA VAL A 45 8.56 4.36 9.94
C VAL A 45 7.71 3.64 8.89
N ALA A 46 6.38 3.80 8.92
CA ALA A 46 5.48 3.17 7.96
C ALA A 46 5.78 3.60 6.51
N ILE A 47 6.05 4.89 6.29
CA ILE A 47 6.47 5.42 4.99
C ILE A 47 7.81 4.80 4.57
N PHE A 48 8.78 4.73 5.49
CA PHE A 48 10.11 4.19 5.17
C PHE A 48 10.07 2.71 4.77
N LEU A 49 9.19 1.90 5.37
CA LEU A 49 9.04 0.49 5.02
C LEU A 49 8.61 0.26 3.56
N HIS A 50 7.85 1.18 2.97
CA HIS A 50 7.44 1.09 1.56
C HIS A 50 8.63 1.19 0.59
N VAL A 51 9.73 1.81 1.01
CA VAL A 51 10.96 1.84 0.20
C VAL A 51 11.50 0.42 0.02
N GLY A 52 11.45 -0.39 1.07
CA GLY A 52 11.89 -1.78 1.02
C GLY A 52 11.03 -2.65 0.10
N THR A 53 9.71 -2.54 0.19
CA THR A 53 8.79 -3.29 -0.68
C THR A 53 8.86 -2.81 -2.14
N SER A 54 8.96 -1.50 -2.36
CA SER A 54 9.17 -0.92 -3.69
C SER A 54 10.47 -1.42 -4.33
N LEU A 55 11.55 -1.46 -3.56
CA LEU A 55 12.83 -2.01 -4.05
C LEU A 55 12.71 -3.49 -4.39
N ALA A 56 11.97 -4.28 -3.58
CA ALA A 56 11.72 -5.69 -3.88
C ALA A 56 10.97 -5.87 -5.22
N VAL A 57 9.97 -5.04 -5.52
CA VAL A 57 9.29 -5.03 -6.84
C VAL A 57 10.28 -4.71 -7.96
N ILE A 58 11.06 -3.64 -7.81
CA ILE A 58 12.01 -3.18 -8.85
C ILE A 58 13.06 -4.26 -9.14
N ILE A 59 13.59 -4.91 -8.10
CA ILE A 59 14.60 -5.98 -8.27
C ILE A 59 13.97 -7.20 -8.96
N LYS A 60 12.76 -7.60 -8.55
CA LYS A 60 12.06 -8.76 -9.12
C LYS A 60 11.71 -8.55 -10.60
N PHE A 61 11.22 -7.37 -10.95
CA PHE A 61 10.77 -7.01 -12.31
C PHE A 61 11.75 -6.05 -13.01
N LYS A 62 13.05 -6.29 -12.82
CA LYS A 62 14.11 -5.40 -13.29
C LYS A 62 14.14 -5.24 -14.81
N GLU A 63 13.77 -6.27 -15.57
CA GLU A 63 13.79 -6.21 -17.04
C GLU A 63 12.58 -5.46 -17.57
N GLU A 64 11.40 -5.64 -16.98
CA GLU A 64 10.20 -4.86 -17.25
C GLU A 64 10.43 -3.39 -16.91
N PHE A 65 11.07 -3.11 -15.76
CA PHE A 65 11.42 -1.75 -15.35
C PHE A 65 12.38 -1.11 -16.37
N ARG A 66 13.42 -1.82 -16.82
CA ARG A 66 14.31 -1.34 -17.89
C ARG A 66 13.57 -1.11 -19.21
N SER A 67 12.62 -1.99 -19.55
CA SER A 67 11.80 -1.85 -20.75
C SER A 67 10.96 -0.59 -20.72
N ILE A 68 10.38 -0.25 -19.56
CA ILE A 68 9.66 1.00 -19.33
C ILE A 68 10.59 2.21 -19.49
N LEU A 69 11.77 2.20 -18.85
CA LEU A 69 12.71 3.34 -18.92
C LEU A 69 13.27 3.57 -20.33
N SER A 70 13.50 2.50 -21.09
CA SER A 70 14.00 2.59 -22.47
C SER A 70 12.88 2.85 -23.49
N GLY A 71 11.61 2.76 -23.07
CA GLY A 71 10.45 2.86 -23.97
C GLY A 71 10.35 1.68 -24.95
N ALA A 72 11.03 0.56 -24.68
CA ALA A 72 11.03 -0.62 -25.52
C ALA A 72 9.65 -1.29 -25.55
N ASP A 73 8.99 -1.39 -24.39
CA ASP A 73 7.60 -1.82 -24.29
C ASP A 73 6.67 -0.60 -24.15
N ARG A 74 6.14 -0.17 -25.30
CA ARG A 74 5.22 0.99 -25.37
C ARG A 74 3.88 0.72 -24.69
N GLU A 75 3.41 -0.52 -24.67
CA GLU A 75 2.13 -0.86 -24.07
C GLU A 75 2.24 -0.78 -22.55
N LEU A 76 3.23 -1.46 -21.96
CA LEU A 76 3.48 -1.43 -20.53
C LEU A 76 3.79 -0.01 -20.05
N THR A 77 4.61 0.74 -20.78
CA THR A 77 4.91 2.15 -20.47
C THR A 77 3.63 2.99 -20.45
N ARG A 78 2.75 2.84 -21.45
CA ARG A 78 1.48 3.57 -21.50
C ARG A 78 0.58 3.19 -20.33
N ILE A 79 0.47 1.90 -19.99
CA ILE A 79 -0.35 1.42 -18.87
C ILE A 79 0.13 2.04 -17.56
N ILE A 80 1.44 2.02 -17.29
CA ILE A 80 2.03 2.56 -16.05
C ILE A 80 1.84 4.08 -15.98
N VAL A 81 2.07 4.81 -17.07
CA VAL A 81 1.91 6.28 -17.10
C VAL A 81 0.45 6.67 -16.89
N VAL A 82 -0.48 6.03 -17.61
CA VAL A 82 -1.92 6.32 -17.49
C VAL A 82 -2.44 5.94 -16.11
N SER A 83 -2.07 4.77 -15.57
CA SER A 83 -2.51 4.35 -14.24
C SER A 83 -1.97 5.28 -13.15
N THR A 84 -0.71 5.67 -13.22
CA THR A 84 -0.11 6.65 -12.29
C THR A 84 -0.82 8.00 -12.37
N ALA A 85 -1.11 8.49 -13.58
CA ALA A 85 -1.85 9.73 -13.77
C ALA A 85 -3.27 9.66 -13.20
N CYS A 86 -4.00 8.56 -13.44
CA CYS A 86 -5.33 8.32 -12.87
C CYS A 86 -5.31 8.23 -11.34
N THR A 87 -4.29 7.59 -10.76
CA THR A 87 -4.09 7.54 -9.30
C THR A 87 -3.82 8.94 -8.75
N GLY A 88 -2.99 9.75 -9.40
CA GLY A 88 -2.78 11.15 -9.01
C GLY A 88 -4.07 11.99 -9.13
N LEU A 89 -4.81 11.81 -10.22
CA LEU A 89 -6.06 12.53 -10.49
C LEU A 89 -7.17 12.20 -9.47
N THR A 90 -7.22 10.97 -8.97
CA THR A 90 -8.21 10.56 -7.97
C THR A 90 -7.71 10.78 -6.54
N GLY A 91 -6.45 10.44 -6.26
CA GLY A 91 -5.84 10.51 -4.94
C GLY A 91 -5.59 11.93 -4.44
N LEU A 92 -5.11 12.86 -5.29
CA LEU A 92 -4.81 14.23 -4.86
C LEU A 92 -6.07 15.02 -4.45
N PRO A 93 -7.17 15.05 -5.23
CA PRO A 93 -8.39 15.71 -4.79
C PRO A 93 -8.97 15.07 -3.52
N LEU A 94 -8.97 13.73 -3.44
CA LEU A 94 -9.45 13.01 -2.27
C LEU A 94 -8.63 13.37 -1.02
N TYR A 95 -7.30 13.50 -1.14
CA TYR A 95 -6.42 13.96 -0.06
C TYR A 95 -6.81 15.35 0.45
N PHE A 96 -7.03 16.32 -0.45
CA PHE A 96 -7.44 17.67 -0.04
C PHE A 96 -8.82 17.71 0.62
N ILE A 97 -9.78 16.92 0.11
CA ILE A 97 -11.12 16.79 0.71
C ILE A 97 -11.03 16.17 2.11
N LEU A 98 -10.27 15.07 2.25
CA LEU A 98 -10.09 14.40 3.54
C LEU A 98 -9.43 15.35 4.55
N LYS A 99 -8.37 16.04 4.16
CA LYS A 99 -7.65 16.98 5.02
C LYS A 99 -8.50 18.18 5.46
N SER A 100 -9.41 18.66 4.61
CA SER A 100 -10.28 19.81 4.93
C SER A 100 -11.54 19.43 5.70
N THR A 101 -12.04 18.21 5.51
CA THR A 101 -13.29 17.73 6.12
C THR A 101 -13.06 17.04 7.46
N PHE A 102 -11.96 16.30 7.61
CA PHE A 102 -11.68 15.52 8.81
C PHE A 102 -10.69 16.25 9.72
N SER A 103 -11.21 16.88 10.77
CA SER A 103 -10.43 17.57 11.80
C SER A 103 -10.18 16.71 13.06
N GLY A 104 -10.79 15.53 13.16
CA GLY A 104 -10.65 14.61 14.30
C GLY A 104 -10.27 13.18 13.89
N GLY A 105 -9.38 12.55 14.66
CA GLY A 105 -8.85 11.22 14.37
C GLY A 105 -9.91 10.10 14.34
N THR A 106 -10.94 10.18 15.20
CA THR A 106 -11.96 9.12 15.31
C THR A 106 -12.77 8.94 14.03
N ALA A 107 -13.18 10.03 13.37
CA ALA A 107 -13.96 9.94 12.13
C ALA A 107 -13.13 9.35 10.97
N ALA A 108 -11.84 9.72 10.90
CA ALA A 108 -10.91 9.15 9.93
C ALA A 108 -10.69 7.65 10.18
N THR A 109 -10.52 7.24 11.44
CA THR A 109 -10.39 5.81 11.81
C THR A 109 -11.63 5.00 11.45
N VAL A 110 -12.84 5.53 11.72
CA VAL A 110 -14.10 4.86 11.33
C VAL A 110 -14.20 4.72 9.82
N LEU A 111 -13.86 5.77 9.06
CA LEU A 111 -13.86 5.72 7.59
C LEU A 111 -12.91 4.63 7.08
N ILE A 112 -11.67 4.57 7.58
CA ILE A 112 -10.70 3.54 7.22
C ILE A 112 -11.27 2.15 7.53
N GLY A 113 -11.86 1.96 8.71
CA GLY A 113 -12.48 0.68 9.10
C GLY A 113 -13.60 0.24 8.15
N VAL A 114 -14.48 1.17 7.75
CA VAL A 114 -15.55 0.90 6.77
C VAL A 114 -14.95 0.53 5.41
N MET A 115 -13.94 1.26 4.93
CA MET A 115 -13.26 0.95 3.66
C MET A 115 -12.61 -0.44 3.67
N LEU A 116 -12.03 -0.87 4.79
CA LEU A 116 -11.47 -2.22 4.93
C LEU A 116 -12.53 -3.32 4.86
N ILE A 117 -13.67 -3.12 5.53
CA ILE A 117 -14.80 -4.07 5.48
C ILE A 117 -15.33 -4.15 4.04
N LEU A 118 -15.54 -3.01 3.37
CA LEU A 118 -15.98 -2.97 1.98
C LEU A 118 -15.00 -3.68 1.06
N THR A 119 -13.69 -3.44 1.23
CA THR A 119 -12.64 -4.15 0.48
C THR A 119 -12.75 -5.65 0.67
N GLY A 120 -12.93 -6.11 1.91
CA GLY A 120 -13.13 -7.53 2.22
C GLY A 120 -14.37 -8.12 1.55
N ILE A 121 -15.50 -7.40 1.54
CA ILE A 121 -16.74 -7.83 0.87
C ILE A 121 -16.52 -7.94 -0.64
N ILE A 122 -15.92 -6.92 -1.28
CA ILE A 122 -15.66 -6.90 -2.73
C ILE A 122 -14.78 -8.09 -3.14
N LEU A 123 -13.73 -8.39 -2.36
CA LEU A 123 -12.87 -9.55 -2.61
C LEU A 123 -13.63 -10.87 -2.40
N GLY A 124 -14.46 -10.96 -1.37
CA GLY A 124 -15.27 -12.14 -1.07
C GLY A 124 -16.29 -12.47 -2.18
N LEU A 125 -16.87 -11.45 -2.80
CA LEU A 125 -17.82 -11.61 -3.91
C LEU A 125 -17.12 -12.03 -5.22
N ASN A 126 -15.85 -11.66 -5.40
CA ASN A 126 -15.08 -11.92 -6.63
C ASN A 126 -14.35 -13.28 -6.66
N LYS A 127 -14.65 -14.20 -5.73
CA LYS A 127 -13.97 -15.50 -5.60
C LYS A 127 -14.16 -16.47 -6.79
N GLN A 128 -14.91 -16.10 -7.83
CA GLN A 128 -15.30 -16.99 -8.94
C GLN A 128 -14.52 -16.86 -10.27
N SER A 129 -13.48 -16.04 -10.42
CA SER A 129 -12.81 -15.90 -11.74
C SER A 129 -11.28 -15.92 -11.71
N GLY A 130 -10.69 -16.96 -11.11
CA GLY A 130 -9.24 -17.04 -10.93
C GLY A 130 -8.63 -18.44 -11.12
N HIS A 131 -9.18 -19.31 -11.97
CA HIS A 131 -8.41 -20.45 -12.44
C HIS A 131 -7.54 -19.98 -13.62
N LYS A 132 -6.34 -19.49 -13.32
CA LYS A 132 -5.26 -19.53 -14.30
C LYS A 132 -4.70 -20.95 -14.24
N THR A 133 -5.03 -21.78 -15.23
CA THR A 133 -4.26 -22.99 -15.50
C THR A 133 -2.82 -22.54 -15.72
N ILE A 134 -1.94 -22.95 -14.82
CA ILE A 134 -0.51 -22.83 -15.00
C ILE A 134 -0.17 -24.00 -15.94
N ASP A 135 -0.08 -23.71 -17.23
CA ASP A 135 0.63 -24.58 -18.18
C ASP A 135 2.14 -24.38 -18.01
#